data_AF-A0A6N7Q7C5-F1
#
_entry.id   AF-A0A6N7Q7C5-F1
#
_cell.length_a   1.000
_cell.length_b   1.000
_cell.length_c   1.000
_cell.angle_alpha   90.00
_cell.angle_beta   90.00
_cell.angle_gamma   90.00
#
_symmetry.space_group_name_H-M   'P 1'
#
loop_
_entity.id
_entity.type
_entity.pdbx_description
1 polymer ?
#
loop_
_entity_poly.entity_id
_entity_poly.type
_entity_poly.pdbx_seq_one_letter_code
_entity_poly.pdbx_strand_id
1 'polypeptide(L)'
;MSNALDDGGEWQRRAAALDFVFATDGRVYLRGRPKRGRRWFTGLALTRRELARLDYRPILAWAIRGNLAFGSDGRVYVWWSTIASTHEGRDLFEGYELTHEDERHPTIRTMAIEVELNTKRLVECWTREKARRPPKRRGVGGGRRSSPRSS
;
A
#
# COMPACT_ATOMS: atom_id res chain seq x y z
N MET A 1 -7.94 28.07 18.06
CA MET A 1 -8.14 26.66 17.67
C MET A 1 -6.85 26.18 17.06
N SER A 2 -6.07 25.37 17.80
CA SER A 2 -4.81 24.83 17.31
C SER A 2 -5.11 23.82 16.21
N ASN A 3 -4.58 24.05 15.01
CA ASN A 3 -4.62 23.08 13.94
C ASN A 3 -3.78 21.88 14.39
N ALA A 4 -4.40 20.71 14.57
CA ALA A 4 -3.71 19.43 14.76
C ALA A 4 -2.83 19.02 13.54
N LEU A 5 -2.55 19.96 12.62
CA LEU A 5 -1.80 19.80 11.39
C LEU A 5 -0.42 20.46 11.45
N ASP A 6 -0.10 21.16 12.53
CA ASP A 6 1.20 21.84 12.71
C ASP A 6 2.19 21.02 13.56
N ASP A 7 1.92 19.74 13.78
CA ASP A 7 2.81 18.81 14.49
C ASP A 7 4.03 18.40 13.64
N GLY A 8 4.51 19.25 12.71
CA GLY A 8 5.88 19.21 12.15
C GLY A 8 6.50 17.84 11.84
N GLY A 9 5.75 16.88 11.29
CA GLY A 9 6.27 15.53 11.01
C GLY A 9 6.31 14.57 12.22
N GLU A 10 5.85 14.97 13.39
CA GLU A 10 5.91 14.22 14.65
C GLU A 10 5.08 12.94 14.61
N TRP A 11 3.90 12.97 13.98
CA TRP A 11 3.12 11.75 13.79
C TRP A 11 3.79 10.79 12.80
N GLN A 12 4.41 11.29 11.71
CA GLN A 12 5.21 10.43 10.83
C GLN A 12 6.39 9.82 11.57
N ARG A 13 7.03 10.58 12.47
CA ARG A 13 8.09 10.06 13.35
C ARG A 13 7.57 9.01 14.34
N ARG A 14 6.39 9.22 14.94
CA ARG A 14 5.74 8.26 15.86
C ARG A 14 5.20 7.02 15.15
N ALA A 15 4.70 7.16 13.92
CA ALA A 15 4.29 6.05 13.07
C ALA A 15 5.51 5.29 12.54
N ALA A 16 6.60 5.97 12.20
CA ALA A 16 7.89 5.33 11.90
C ALA A 16 8.49 4.63 13.13
N ALA A 17 8.13 5.04 14.34
CA ALA A 17 8.48 4.33 15.57
C ALA A 17 7.62 3.07 15.79
N LEU A 18 6.48 2.94 15.10
CA LEU A 18 5.72 1.69 15.06
C LEU A 18 6.27 0.82 13.93
N ASP A 19 6.96 -0.24 14.29
CA ASP A 19 7.48 -1.23 13.35
C ASP A 19 6.32 -2.15 12.90
N PHE A 20 5.64 -1.76 11.82
CA PHE A 20 4.53 -2.52 11.23
C PHE A 20 4.71 -2.76 9.73
N VAL A 21 3.92 -3.69 9.18
CA VAL A 21 3.73 -3.90 7.74
C VAL A 21 2.25 -3.88 7.36
N PHE A 22 1.94 -3.30 6.19
CA PHE A 22 0.64 -3.44 5.51
C PHE A 22 0.73 -4.58 4.50
N ALA A 23 0.05 -5.68 4.77
CA ALA A 23 0.01 -6.83 3.88
C ALA A 23 -1.08 -6.70 2.82
N THR A 24 -0.82 -7.21 1.62
CA THR A 24 -1.76 -7.19 0.50
C THR A 24 -2.91 -8.18 0.68
N ASP A 25 -2.88 -8.99 1.74
CA ASP A 25 -4.02 -9.78 2.20
C ASP A 25 -5.05 -8.96 3.00
N GLY A 26 -4.83 -7.65 3.12
CA GLY A 26 -5.71 -6.70 3.78
C GLY A 26 -5.42 -6.48 5.27
N ARG A 27 -4.36 -7.11 5.82
CA ARG A 27 -4.04 -7.03 7.25
C ARG A 27 -2.88 -6.10 7.54
N VAL A 28 -2.84 -5.64 8.78
CA VAL A 28 -1.68 -4.94 9.36
C VAL A 28 -1.03 -5.86 10.36
N TYR A 29 0.29 -6.00 10.30
CA TYR A 29 1.04 -6.77 11.29
C TYR A 29 1.98 -5.84 12.05
N LEU A 30 1.95 -5.91 13.37
CA LEU A 30 2.89 -5.18 14.23
C LEU A 30 4.03 -6.11 14.62
N ARG A 31 5.27 -5.65 14.48
CA ARG A 31 6.44 -6.40 14.94
C ARG A 31 6.33 -6.63 16.44
N GLY A 32 6.66 -7.84 16.89
CA GLY A 32 6.57 -8.15 18.31
C GLY A 32 6.69 -9.63 18.59
N ARG A 33 6.04 -10.09 19.67
CA ARG A 33 5.95 -11.51 20.02
C ARG A 33 4.62 -12.09 19.57
N PRO A 34 4.53 -13.39 19.26
CA PRO A 34 3.27 -14.04 18.94
C PRO A 34 2.24 -13.82 20.04
N LYS A 35 1.03 -13.44 19.64
CA LYS A 35 -0.12 -13.30 20.55
C LYS A 35 -1.10 -14.43 20.29
N ARG A 36 -1.62 -15.04 21.36
CA ARG A 36 -2.56 -16.16 21.26
C ARG A 36 -3.80 -15.77 20.46
N GLY A 37 -4.21 -16.64 19.54
CA GLY A 37 -5.40 -16.42 18.71
C GLY A 37 -5.23 -15.38 17.60
N ARG A 38 -4.03 -14.83 17.40
CA ARG A 38 -3.75 -13.87 16.33
C ARG A 38 -2.94 -14.54 15.23
N ARG A 39 -3.16 -14.14 13.98
CA ARG A 39 -2.30 -14.57 12.88
C ARG A 39 -0.89 -14.07 13.09
N TRP A 40 0.07 -14.89 12.68
CA TRP A 40 1.49 -14.60 12.70
C TRP A 40 1.99 -14.42 11.28
N PHE A 41 2.68 -13.32 11.03
CA PHE A 41 3.33 -13.03 9.77
C PHE A 41 4.84 -13.15 9.95
N THR A 42 5.46 -13.93 9.08
CA THR A 42 6.91 -14.04 8.92
C THR A 42 7.25 -13.64 7.49
N GLY A 43 7.83 -12.46 7.34
CA GLY A 43 8.15 -11.85 6.05
C GLY A 43 9.65 -11.69 5.86
N LEU A 44 10.14 -12.04 4.66
CA LEU A 44 11.51 -11.78 4.24
C LEU A 44 11.55 -10.51 3.40
N ALA A 45 12.43 -9.58 3.75
CA ALA A 45 12.65 -8.40 2.93
C ALA A 45 13.26 -8.81 1.59
N LEU A 46 12.69 -8.28 0.51
CA LEU A 46 13.31 -8.34 -0.80
C LEU A 46 14.53 -7.43 -0.81
N THR A 47 15.65 -7.97 -1.27
CA THR A 47 16.86 -7.19 -1.48
C THR A 47 16.66 -6.21 -2.63
N ARG A 48 17.41 -5.10 -2.63
CA ARG A 48 17.42 -4.15 -3.77
C ARG A 48 17.74 -4.84 -5.09
N ARG A 49 18.61 -5.86 -5.07
CA ARG A 49 19.02 -6.62 -6.26
C ARG A 49 17.89 -7.49 -6.80
N GLU A 50 17.05 -8.07 -5.94
CA GLU A 50 15.85 -8.81 -6.36
C GLU A 50 14.82 -7.86 -6.93
N LEU A 51 14.51 -6.76 -6.23
CA LEU A 51 13.58 -5.74 -6.71
C LEU A 51 13.98 -5.19 -8.09
N ALA A 52 15.28 -4.98 -8.34
CA ALA A 52 15.78 -4.50 -9.62
C ALA A 52 15.67 -5.52 -10.77
N ARG A 53 15.52 -6.80 -10.45
CA ARG A 53 15.42 -7.90 -11.45
C ARG A 53 13.99 -8.36 -11.68
N LEU A 54 13.10 -8.11 -10.72
CA LEU A 54 11.69 -8.44 -10.83
C LEU A 54 11.03 -7.48 -11.80
N ASP A 55 10.31 -8.02 -12.79
CA ASP A 55 9.34 -7.25 -13.53
C ASP A 55 8.06 -7.06 -12.69
N TYR A 56 7.12 -6.26 -13.20
CA TYR A 56 5.88 -5.97 -12.47
C TYR A 56 4.98 -7.21 -12.30
N ARG A 57 5.13 -8.26 -13.13
CA ARG A 57 4.21 -9.41 -13.16
C ARG A 57 4.30 -10.29 -11.92
N PRO A 58 5.48 -10.75 -11.44
CA PRO A 58 5.64 -11.45 -10.18
C PRO A 58 5.16 -10.62 -8.99
N ILE A 59 5.50 -9.33 -8.97
CA ILE A 59 5.06 -8.41 -7.91
C ILE A 59 3.53 -8.35 -7.86
N LEU A 60 2.89 -8.18 -9.01
CA LEU A 60 1.43 -8.16 -9.11
C LEU A 60 0.82 -9.51 -8.72
N ALA A 61 1.41 -10.63 -9.15
CA ALA A 61 0.94 -11.96 -8.80
C ALA A 61 1.02 -12.23 -7.28
N TRP A 62 2.10 -11.79 -6.64
CA TRP A 62 2.22 -11.85 -5.18
C TRP A 62 1.24 -10.91 -4.48
N ALA A 63 1.07 -9.69 -4.99
CA ALA A 63 0.09 -8.74 -4.43
C ALA A 63 -1.33 -9.33 -4.44
N ILE A 64 -1.78 -9.85 -5.60
CA ILE A 64 -3.10 -10.46 -5.80
C ILE A 64 -3.31 -11.66 -4.88
N ARG A 65 -2.26 -12.46 -4.64
CA ARG A 65 -2.32 -13.63 -3.76
C ARG A 65 -2.25 -13.28 -2.27
N GLY A 66 -2.08 -12.01 -1.91
CA GLY A 66 -1.91 -11.59 -0.51
C GLY A 66 -0.51 -11.86 0.05
N ASN A 67 0.48 -12.09 -0.83
CA ASN A 67 1.81 -12.56 -0.45
C ASN A 67 2.85 -11.43 -0.25
N LEU A 68 2.46 -10.17 -0.40
CA LEU A 68 3.33 -9.01 -0.19
C LEU A 68 2.94 -8.25 1.08
N ALA A 69 3.92 -7.61 1.70
CA ALA A 69 3.68 -6.60 2.70
C ALA A 69 4.63 -5.41 2.55
N PHE A 70 4.14 -4.22 2.84
CA PHE A 70 4.88 -2.97 2.76
C PHE A 70 5.19 -2.50 4.17
N GLY A 71 6.47 -2.47 4.52
CA GLY A 71 6.93 -2.05 5.84
C GLY A 71 6.92 -0.55 6.03
N SER A 72 6.61 -0.14 7.26
CA SER A 72 6.83 1.22 7.78
C SER A 72 8.29 1.69 7.63
N ASP A 73 9.24 0.76 7.54
CA ASP A 73 10.66 0.98 7.27
C ASP A 73 11.01 1.20 5.79
N GLY A 74 10.01 1.22 4.91
CA GLY A 74 10.17 1.40 3.46
C GLY A 74 10.64 0.15 2.71
N ARG A 75 10.69 -1.02 3.37
CA ARG A 75 11.03 -2.29 2.72
C ARG A 75 9.79 -3.01 2.21
N VAL A 76 9.99 -3.84 1.19
CA VAL A 76 8.98 -4.77 0.69
C VAL A 76 9.29 -6.16 1.26
N TYR A 77 8.34 -6.70 2.00
CA TYR A 77 8.40 -8.04 2.56
C TYR A 77 7.54 -8.98 1.73
N VAL A 78 7.99 -10.23 1.61
CA VAL A 78 7.22 -11.32 1.03
C VAL A 78 7.05 -12.38 2.10
N TRP A 79 5.90 -13.04 2.19
CA TRP A 79 5.73 -14.20 3.07
C TRP A 79 6.87 -15.20 2.86
N TRP A 80 7.48 -15.65 3.95
CA TRP A 80 8.63 -16.55 3.91
C TRP A 80 8.36 -17.81 3.07
N SER A 81 7.12 -18.32 3.08
CA SER A 81 6.67 -19.48 2.32
C SER A 81 6.54 -19.26 0.81
N THR A 82 6.64 -18.02 0.33
CA THR A 82 6.45 -17.69 -1.09
C THR A 82 7.75 -17.77 -1.91
N ILE A 83 8.90 -17.60 -1.27
CA ILE A 83 10.20 -17.64 -1.95
C ILE A 83 11.01 -18.84 -1.43
N ALA A 84 11.57 -19.62 -2.35
CA ALA A 84 12.39 -20.80 -2.02
C ALA A 84 13.82 -20.42 -1.57
N SER A 85 14.10 -19.13 -1.37
CA SER A 85 15.44 -18.63 -1.08
C SER A 85 15.79 -18.77 0.39
N THR A 86 17.10 -18.94 0.65
CA THR A 86 17.64 -19.00 2.00
C THR A 86 17.41 -17.69 2.76
N HIS A 87 17.14 -17.84 4.06
CA HIS A 87 16.95 -16.74 5.01
C HIS A 87 18.25 -15.97 5.32
N GLU A 88 19.40 -16.55 5.00
CA GLU A 88 20.71 -15.99 5.35
C GLU A 88 20.93 -14.59 4.73
N GLY A 89 21.26 -13.63 5.60
CA GLY A 89 21.58 -12.26 5.22
C GLY A 89 20.38 -11.40 4.82
N ARG A 90 19.13 -11.86 5.04
CA ARG A 90 17.91 -11.08 4.75
C ARG A 90 17.35 -10.46 6.02
N ASP A 91 16.81 -9.25 5.88
CA ASP A 91 16.03 -8.63 6.94
C ASP A 91 14.72 -9.41 7.13
N LEU A 92 14.44 -9.81 8.37
CA LEU A 92 13.24 -10.52 8.76
C LEU A 92 12.26 -9.56 9.44
N PHE A 93 10.98 -9.70 9.09
CA PHE A 93 9.89 -9.13 9.86
C PHE A 93 9.06 -10.25 10.45
N GLU A 94 8.85 -10.19 11.76
CA GLU A 94 7.97 -11.12 12.47
C GLU A 94 6.98 -10.33 13.32
N GLY A 95 5.69 -10.54 13.06
CA GLY A 95 4.66 -9.75 13.71
C GLY A 95 3.31 -10.42 13.79
N TYR A 96 2.49 -9.92 14.72
CA TYR A 96 1.14 -10.40 14.95
C TYR A 96 0.13 -9.48 14.27
N GLU A 97 -0.99 -10.05 13.83
CA GLU A 97 -2.11 -9.31 13.24
C GLU A 97 -2.67 -8.28 14.22
N LEU A 98 -2.77 -7.05 13.75
CA LEU A 98 -3.45 -5.96 14.43
C LEU A 98 -4.96 -6.19 14.36
N THR A 99 -5.64 -6.15 15.50
CA THR A 99 -7.09 -6.34 15.59
C THR A 99 -7.79 -5.07 16.08
N HIS A 100 -9.12 -5.01 15.98
CA HIS A 100 -9.92 -3.91 16.54
C HIS A 100 -9.68 -3.66 18.04
N GLU A 101 -9.23 -4.67 18.80
CA GLU A 101 -8.86 -4.49 20.20
C GLU A 101 -7.67 -3.54 20.37
N ASP A 102 -6.73 -3.56 19.41
CA ASP A 102 -5.53 -2.74 19.46
C ASP A 102 -5.81 -1.28 19.06
N GLU A 103 -6.96 -0.97 18.46
CA GLU A 103 -7.40 0.40 18.15
C GLU A 103 -7.54 1.28 19.40
N ARG A 104 -7.68 0.66 20.59
CA ARG A 104 -7.70 1.39 21.86
C ARG A 104 -6.34 1.92 22.26
N HIS A 105 -5.25 1.40 21.66
CA HIS A 105 -3.91 1.89 21.92
C HIS A 105 -3.76 3.30 21.30
N PRO A 106 -3.43 4.34 22.08
CA PRO A 106 -3.41 5.72 21.62
C PRO A 106 -2.61 5.91 20.32
N THR A 107 -1.42 5.30 20.22
CA THR A 107 -0.57 5.40 19.02
C THR A 107 -1.20 4.79 17.77
N ILE A 108 -1.87 3.64 17.91
CA ILE A 108 -2.52 2.95 16.78
C ILE A 108 -3.76 3.73 16.34
N ARG A 109 -4.53 4.23 17.29
CA ARG A 109 -5.70 5.08 17.02
C ARG A 109 -5.31 6.33 16.25
N THR A 110 -4.28 7.05 16.71
CA THR A 110 -3.78 8.25 16.03
C THR A 110 -3.32 7.93 14.61
N MET A 111 -2.61 6.82 14.42
CA MET A 111 -2.19 6.37 13.09
C MET A 111 -3.38 6.10 12.16
N ALA A 112 -4.41 5.38 12.63
CA ALA A 112 -5.58 5.06 11.82
C ALA A 112 -6.33 6.32 11.36
N ILE A 113 -6.54 7.27 12.28
CA ILE A 113 -7.19 8.56 11.97
C ILE A 113 -6.40 9.34 10.92
N GLU A 114 -5.07 9.41 11.05
CA GLU A 114 -4.22 10.16 10.10
C GLU A 114 -4.13 9.48 8.73
N VAL A 115 -4.04 8.14 8.68
CA VAL A 115 -4.11 7.39 7.41
C VAL A 115 -5.45 7.66 6.72
N GLU A 116 -6.56 7.66 7.46
CA GLU A 116 -7.88 7.97 6.93
C GLU A 116 -7.94 9.40 6.36
N LEU A 117 -7.46 10.40 7.11
CA LEU A 117 -7.44 11.79 6.68
C LEU A 117 -6.57 12.01 5.45
N ASN A 118 -5.36 11.44 5.42
CA ASN A 118 -4.45 11.55 4.28
C ASN A 118 -4.99 10.83 3.04
N THR A 119 -5.64 9.68 3.22
CA THR A 119 -6.31 8.96 2.11
C THR A 119 -7.45 9.79 1.53
N LYS A 120 -8.31 10.37 2.38
CA LYS A 120 -9.39 11.27 1.95
C LYS A 120 -8.83 12.46 1.15
N ARG A 121 -7.77 13.10 1.64
CA ARG A 121 -7.09 14.19 0.93
C ARG A 121 -6.51 13.78 -0.42
N LEU A 122 -5.85 12.62 -0.49
CA LEU A 122 -5.32 12.08 -1.75
C LEU A 122 -6.43 11.84 -2.76
N VAL A 123 -7.54 11.24 -2.33
CA VAL A 123 -8.72 11.01 -3.18
C VAL A 123 -9.32 12.34 -3.65
N GLU A 124 -9.44 13.33 -2.77
CA GLU A 124 -9.91 14.67 -3.16
C GLU A 124 -8.98 15.34 -4.18
N CYS A 125 -7.67 15.31 -3.95
CA CYS A 125 -6.67 15.85 -4.87
C CYS A 125 -6.77 15.18 -6.25
N TRP A 126 -6.83 13.86 -6.28
CA TRP A 126 -6.97 13.09 -7.52
C TRP A 126 -8.28 13.39 -8.24
N THR A 127 -9.38 13.52 -7.50
CA THR A 127 -10.70 13.86 -8.05
C THR A 127 -10.70 15.26 -8.66
N ARG A 128 -10.08 16.24 -7.98
CA ARG A 128 -9.90 17.61 -8.50
C ARG A 128 -9.00 17.61 -9.74
N GLU A 129 -7.92 16.83 -9.73
CA GLU A 129 -7.02 16.73 -10.88
C GLU A 129 -7.74 16.12 -12.10
N LYS A 130 -8.51 15.05 -11.91
CA LYS A 130 -9.34 14.46 -12.97
C LYS A 130 -10.39 15.43 -13.49
N ALA A 131 -11.03 16.21 -12.62
CA ALA A 131 -11.99 17.24 -13.02
C ALA A 131 -11.34 18.39 -13.81
N ARG A 132 -10.05 18.67 -13.57
CA ARG A 132 -9.27 19.68 -14.32
C ARG A 132 -8.76 19.19 -15.67
N ARG A 133 -8.75 17.89 -15.95
CA ARG A 133 -8.36 17.37 -17.27
C ARG A 133 -9.45 17.69 -18.28
N PRO A 134 -9.17 18.48 -19.34
CA PRO A 134 -10.17 18.79 -20.34
C PRO A 134 -10.66 17.49 -21.00
N PRO A 135 -11.96 17.38 -21.35
CA PRO A 135 -12.44 16.22 -22.08
C PRO A 135 -11.63 16.08 -23.36
N LYS A 136 -11.09 14.87 -23.61
CA LYS A 136 -10.46 14.52 -24.90
C LYS A 136 -11.41 15.00 -25.99
N ARG A 137 -11.04 16.03 -26.74
CA ARG A 137 -11.75 16.42 -27.97
C ARG A 137 -11.83 15.16 -28.82
N ARG A 138 -13.03 14.58 -28.93
CA ARG A 138 -13.30 13.60 -29.99
C ARG A 138 -13.02 14.33 -31.28
N GLY A 139 -11.97 13.91 -31.97
CA GLY A 139 -11.64 14.42 -33.29
C GLY A 139 -12.87 14.31 -34.17
N VAL A 140 -13.28 15.44 -34.71
CA VAL A 140 -14.23 15.54 -35.82
C VAL A 140 -13.52 14.92 -37.03
N GLY A 141 -13.70 13.62 -37.25
CA GLY A 141 -13.57 13.04 -38.59
C GLY A 141 -14.92 13.28 -39.27
N GLY A 142 -15.04 14.24 -40.18
CA GLY A 142 -14.35 14.21 -41.46
C GLY A 142 -15.20 13.36 -42.39
N GLY A 143 -16.27 13.96 -42.93
CA GLY A 143 -17.29 13.26 -43.69
C GLY A 143 -16.74 12.57 -44.95
N ARG A 144 -17.27 11.39 -45.24
CA ARG A 144 -17.45 10.94 -46.62
C ARG A 144 -18.93 10.65 -46.82
N ARG A 145 -19.58 11.52 -47.59
CA ARG A 145 -20.85 11.21 -48.25
C ARG A 145 -20.54 10.12 -49.28
N SER A 146 -21.16 8.96 -49.11
CA SER A 146 -21.35 8.00 -50.20
C SER A 146 -22.83 8.06 -50.58
N SER A 147 -23.10 8.70 -51.72
CA SER A 147 -24.43 8.73 -52.35
C SER A 147 -24.84 7.33 -52.83
N PRO A 148 -26.15 7.06 -53.01
CA PRO A 148 -26.65 5.74 -53.34
C PRO A 148 -26.40 5.38 -54.81
N ARG A 149 -26.23 4.08 -55.07
CA ARG A 149 -26.28 3.47 -56.41
C ARG A 149 -27.64 3.69 -57.04
N SER A 150 -27.65 4.11 -58.31
CA SER A 150 -28.78 3.95 -59.22
C SER A 150 -28.35 3.04 -60.38
N SER A 151 -29.10 1.95 -60.54
CA SER A 151 -29.39 1.24 -61.78
C SER A 151 -30.88 0.94 -61.74
#